data_AF-A0A1V2W201-F1
#
_entry.id   AF-A0A1V2W201-F1
#
_cell.length_a   1.000
_cell.length_b   1.000
_cell.length_c   1.000
_cell.angle_alpha   90.00
_cell.angle_beta   90.00
_cell.angle_gamma   90.00
#
_symmetry.space_group_name_H-M   'P 1'
#
loop_
_entity.id
_entity.type
_entity.pdbx_description
1 polymer ?
#
loop_
_entity_poly.entity_id
_entity_poly.type
_entity_poly.pdbx_seq_one_letter_code
_entity_poly.pdbx_strand_id
1 'polypeptide(L)'
;MNPPSTLAFVLRWHGLAFVGGIALLILGLLGLLNFTPDPPGLPFQSLPDMLGIWPYMLGMAVGAFMAVRAWRRGSALRNGG
;
A
#
# COMPACT_ATOMS: atom_id res chain seq x y z
N MET A 1 3.46 18.58 28.87
CA MET A 1 3.64 17.37 28.05
C MET A 1 2.92 17.61 26.72
N ASN A 2 3.59 17.46 25.57
CA ASN A 2 2.93 17.60 24.28
C ASN A 2 2.00 16.41 24.05
N PRO A 3 0.75 16.62 23.60
CA PRO A 3 -0.15 15.52 23.33
C PRO A 3 0.46 14.61 22.24
N PRO A 4 0.38 13.28 22.39
CA PRO A 4 0.94 12.36 21.41
C PRO A 4 0.37 12.61 20.01
N SER A 5 1.24 12.58 19.00
CA SER A 5 0.85 12.85 17.60
C SER A 5 -0.07 11.75 17.06
N THR A 6 -0.91 12.06 16.06
CA THR A 6 -1.76 11.05 15.40
C THR A 6 -0.93 9.89 14.85
N LEU A 7 0.27 10.18 14.35
CA LEU A 7 1.21 9.16 13.90
C LEU A 7 1.60 8.21 15.03
N ALA A 8 1.83 8.70 16.26
CA ALA A 8 2.13 7.85 17.40
C ALA A 8 0.97 6.89 17.73
N PHE A 9 -0.29 7.35 17.64
CA PHE A 9 -1.47 6.49 17.82
C PHE A 9 -1.62 5.46 16.70
N VAL A 10 -1.45 5.88 15.45
CA VAL A 10 -1.50 4.99 14.27
C VAL A 10 -0.42 3.93 14.37
N LEU A 11 0.82 4.30 14.70
CA LEU A 11 1.93 3.34 14.83
C LEU A 11 1.74 2.39 16.03
N ARG A 12 1.16 2.88 17.13
CA ARG A 12 0.93 2.06 18.33
C ARG A 12 -0.14 0.99 18.13
N TRP A 13 -1.25 1.31 17.45
CA TRP A 13 -2.42 0.41 17.37
C TRP A 13 -2.64 -0.21 15.98
N HIS A 14 -2.19 0.47 14.93
CA HIS A 14 -2.38 0.06 13.54
C HIS A 14 -1.09 0.14 12.71
N GLY A 15 0.08 0.10 13.37
CA GLY A 15 1.37 0.32 12.74
C GLY A 15 1.66 -0.68 11.63
N LEU A 16 1.40 -1.98 11.86
CA LEU A 16 1.60 -3.02 10.84
C LEU A 16 0.73 -2.79 9.59
N ALA A 17 -0.54 -2.42 9.76
CA ALA A 17 -1.44 -2.16 8.64
C ALA A 17 -1.07 -0.87 7.89
N PHE A 18 -0.61 0.15 8.62
CA PHE A 18 -0.16 1.42 8.04
C PHE A 18 1.14 1.26 7.26
N VAL A 19 2.18 0.69 7.88
CA VAL A 19 3.48 0.45 7.26
C VAL A 19 3.35 -0.57 6.12
N GLY A 20 2.61 -1.66 6.31
CA GLY A 20 2.33 -2.63 5.26
C GLY A 20 1.57 -2.02 4.08
N GLY A 21 0.58 -1.15 4.34
CA GLY A 21 -0.13 -0.42 3.31
C GLY A 21 0.78 0.52 2.51
N ILE A 22 1.66 1.27 3.21
CA ILE A 22 2.65 2.13 2.56
C ILE A 22 3.65 1.31 1.73
N ALA A 23 4.14 0.19 2.26
CA ALA A 23 5.07 -0.68 1.54
C ALA A 23 4.44 -1.24 0.26
N LEU A 24 3.19 -1.72 0.35
CA LEU A 24 2.45 -2.23 -0.81
C LEU A 24 2.17 -1.13 -1.85
N LEU A 25 1.85 0.08 -1.39
CA LEU A 25 1.66 1.24 -2.25
C LEU A 25 2.95 1.58 -3.02
N ILE A 26 4.09 1.61 -2.32
CA ILE A 26 5.40 1.89 -2.93
C ILE A 26 5.76 0.79 -3.93
N LEU A 27 5.61 -0.48 -3.56
CA LEU A 27 5.91 -1.60 -4.45
C LEU A 27 5.03 -1.59 -5.70
N GLY A 28 3.73 -1.31 -5.55
CA GLY A 28 2.82 -1.16 -6.69
C GLY A 28 3.20 0.02 -7.58
N LEU A 29 3.59 1.16 -7.00
CA LEU A 29 4.02 2.34 -7.75
C LEU A 29 5.32 2.08 -8.51
N LEU A 30 6.31 1.44 -7.87
CA LEU A 30 7.56 1.04 -8.51
C LEU A 30 7.29 0.05 -9.64
N GLY A 31 6.41 -0.94 -9.43
CA GLY A 31 6.02 -1.88 -10.47
C GLY A 31 5.34 -1.20 -11.66
N LEU A 32 4.46 -0.22 -11.42
CA LEU A 32 3.82 0.57 -12.47
C LEU A 32 4.80 1.44 -13.26
N LEU A 33 5.72 2.13 -12.57
CA LEU A 33 6.71 2.99 -13.20
C LEU A 33 7.75 2.21 -14.03
N ASN A 34 8.01 0.96 -13.66
CA ASN A 34 8.93 0.07 -14.36
C ASN A 34 8.21 -0.96 -15.26
N PHE A 35 6.88 -0.86 -15.39
CA PHE A 35 6.12 -1.81 -16.19
C PHE A 35 6.45 -1.63 -17.67
N THR A 36 7.03 -2.68 -18.26
CA THR A 36 7.24 -2.77 -19.70
C THR A 36 6.41 -3.95 -20.20
N PRO A 37 5.43 -3.74 -21.11
CA PRO A 37 4.63 -4.83 -21.63
C PRO A 37 5.51 -5.78 -22.45
N ASP A 38 5.32 -7.07 -22.25
CA ASP A 38 6.10 -8.08 -22.96
C ASP A 38 5.83 -8.04 -24.47
N PRO A 39 6.89 -8.25 -25.29
CA PRO A 39 6.73 -8.50 -26.72
C PRO A 39 5.75 -9.66 -26.99
N PRO A 40 4.85 -9.51 -27.96
CA PRO A 40 3.94 -10.59 -28.32
C PRO A 40 4.72 -11.83 -28.79
N GLY A 41 4.47 -12.98 -28.17
CA GLY A 41 5.05 -14.28 -28.56
C GLY A 41 6.14 -14.84 -27.64
N LEU A 42 6.44 -14.18 -26.52
CA LEU A 42 7.38 -14.74 -25.53
C LEU A 42 6.73 -15.88 -24.71
N PRO A 43 7.50 -16.93 -24.36
CA PRO A 43 7.06 -17.95 -23.43
C PRO A 43 6.84 -17.34 -22.03
N PHE A 44 5.88 -17.88 -21.28
CA PHE A 44 5.58 -17.47 -19.91
C PHE A 44 6.83 -17.53 -19.02
N GLN A 45 7.16 -16.41 -18.35
CA GLN A 45 8.29 -16.34 -17.42
C GLN A 45 7.84 -16.17 -15.96
N SER A 46 6.81 -15.36 -15.70
CA SER A 46 6.34 -15.13 -14.33
C SER A 46 4.85 -14.77 -14.21
N LEU A 47 4.30 -14.91 -13.01
CA LEU A 47 2.91 -14.54 -12.68
C LEU A 47 2.59 -13.06 -12.97
N PRO A 48 3.47 -12.09 -12.63
CA PRO A 48 3.31 -10.69 -13.05
C PRO A 48 3.17 -10.53 -14.57
N ASP A 49 3.92 -11.30 -15.36
CA ASP A 49 3.87 -11.21 -16.83
C ASP A 49 2.52 -11.67 -17.38
N MET A 50 1.94 -12.72 -16.79
CA MET A 50 0.60 -13.20 -17.16
C MET A 50 -0.52 -12.23 -16.75
N LEU A 51 -0.40 -11.61 -15.59
CA LEU A 51 -1.40 -10.67 -15.07
C LEU A 51 -1.18 -9.24 -15.60
N GLY A 52 -0.07 -8.99 -16.27
CA GLY A 52 0.30 -7.70 -16.85
C GLY A 52 0.36 -6.58 -15.80
N ILE A 53 -0.30 -5.46 -16.12
CA ILE A 53 -0.29 -4.25 -15.28
C ILE A 53 -1.14 -4.37 -13.99
N TRP A 54 -2.06 -5.34 -13.95
CA TRP A 54 -3.10 -5.43 -12.91
C TRP A 54 -2.58 -5.64 -11.48
N PRO A 55 -1.59 -6.51 -11.20
CA PRO A 55 -1.10 -6.71 -9.85
C PRO A 55 -0.53 -5.43 -9.23
N TYR A 56 0.11 -4.60 -10.05
CA TYR A 56 0.67 -3.33 -9.62
C TYR A 56 -0.41 -2.29 -9.32
N MET A 57 -1.43 -2.18 -10.19
CA MET A 57 -2.59 -1.31 -9.96
C MET A 57 -3.39 -1.72 -8.72
N LEU A 58 -3.67 -3.01 -8.56
CA LEU A 58 -4.39 -3.54 -7.41
C LEU A 58 -3.56 -3.39 -6.13
N GLY A 59 -2.25 -3.67 -6.19
CA GLY A 59 -1.32 -3.47 -5.08
C GLY A 59 -1.30 -2.01 -4.60
N MET A 60 -1.24 -1.05 -5.53
CA MET A 60 -1.35 0.37 -5.19
C MET A 60 -2.68 0.71 -4.52
N ALA A 61 -3.81 0.28 -5.10
CA ALA A 61 -5.13 0.59 -4.58
C ALA A 61 -5.33 0.01 -3.16
N VAL A 62 -4.93 -1.26 -2.96
CA VAL A 62 -5.01 -1.93 -1.65
C VAL A 62 -4.07 -1.27 -0.65
N GLY A 63 -2.84 -0.93 -1.06
CA GLY A 63 -1.86 -0.27 -0.19
C GLY A 63 -2.33 1.09 0.30
N ALA A 64 -2.84 1.92 -0.61
CA ALA A 64 -3.46 3.21 -0.29
C ALA A 64 -4.64 3.04 0.66
N PHE A 65 -5.55 2.09 0.37
CA PHE A 65 -6.71 1.83 1.21
C PHE A 65 -6.31 1.41 2.64
N MET A 66 -5.35 0.50 2.78
CA MET A 66 -4.85 0.04 4.08
C MET A 66 -4.24 1.19 4.88
N ALA A 67 -3.38 2.00 4.25
CA ALA A 67 -2.73 3.15 4.90
C ALA A 67 -3.77 4.18 5.35
N VAL A 68 -4.72 4.55 4.49
CA VAL A 68 -5.78 5.51 4.81
C VAL A 68 -6.70 4.97 5.90
N ARG A 69 -7.08 3.70 5.84
CA ARG A 69 -7.94 3.06 6.86
C ARG A 69 -7.25 3.03 8.23
N ALA A 70 -5.96 2.65 8.28
CA ALA A 70 -5.17 2.65 9.51
C ALA A 70 -5.02 4.07 10.08
N TRP A 71 -4.78 5.05 9.21
CA TRP A 71 -4.71 6.46 9.58
C TRP A 71 -6.01 6.98 10.18
N ARG A 72 -7.15 6.72 9.51
CA ARG A 72 -8.49 7.12 10.00
C ARG A 72 -8.79 6.53 11.38
N ARG A 73 -8.49 5.24 11.60
CA ARG A 73 -8.70 4.59 12.89
C ARG A 73 -7.78 5.14 13.98
N GLY A 74 -6.50 5.36 13.69
CA GLY A 74 -5.59 5.99 14.66
C GLY A 74 -5.94 7.45 14.96
N SER A 75 -6.50 8.17 13.98
CA SER A 75 -7.04 9.52 14.19
C SER A 75 -8.30 9.52 15.04
N ALA A 76 -9.20 8.54 14.85
CA ALA A 76 -10.40 8.40 15.69
C ALA A 76 -10.02 8.10 17.14
N LEU A 77 -9.07 7.19 17.37
CA LEU A 77 -8.54 6.86 18.69
C LEU A 77 -7.95 8.07 19.42
N ARG A 78 -7.32 9.01 18.70
CA ARG A 78 -6.82 10.26 19.28
C ARG A 78 -7.94 11.23 19.65
N ASN A 79 -8.96 11.32 18.81
CA ASN A 79 -10.00 12.35 18.93
C ASN A 79 -11.23 11.88 19.74
N GLY A 80 -11.19 10.68 20.34
CA GLY A 80 -12.30 10.13 21.13
C GLY A 80 -13.50 9.72 20.29
N GLY A 81 -13.27 9.32 19.03
CA GLY A 81 -14.31 8.88 18.10
C GLY A 81 -14.94 7.55 18.45
#